data_AF-F0R6S1-F1
#
_entry.id   AF-F0R6S1-F1
#
_cell.length_a   1.000
_cell.length_b   1.000
_cell.length_c   1.000
_cell.angle_alpha   90.00
_cell.angle_beta   90.00
_cell.angle_gamma   90.00
#
_symmetry.space_group_name_H-M   'P 1'
#
loop_
_entity.id
_entity.type
_entity.pdbx_description
1 polymer ?
#
loop_
_entity_poly.entity_id
_entity_poly.type
_entity_poly.pdbx_seq_one_letter_code
_entity_poly.pdbx_strand_id
1 'polypeptide(L)'
;MPSEKMRCIRQRISDKPRTDIEPTPLKAEIEAVFSKRNIDEDCDTIARLLATYREAVRESVSQGNYAEAVTILLEVLESLAYHFVKDEHYNYFNDMYSPDYVCQGMMEAIINAIKGRNLPAKDLQRLRDDLEKLKHTEAYEDYGVPYALNMWEKFERQSK
;
A
#
# COMPACT_ATOMS: atom_id res chain seq x y z
N MET A 1 -9.52 19.28 17.91
CA MET A 1 -10.80 18.54 17.78
C MET A 1 -10.94 18.14 16.32
N PRO A 2 -11.37 16.90 16.00
CA PRO A 2 -11.64 16.53 14.60
C PRO A 2 -12.70 17.45 14.01
N SER A 3 -12.52 17.87 12.76
CA SER A 3 -13.54 18.66 12.05
C SER A 3 -14.86 17.87 11.95
N GLU A 4 -15.96 18.57 11.76
CA GLU A 4 -17.29 17.93 11.62
C GLU A 4 -17.31 16.93 10.46
N LYS A 5 -16.62 17.25 9.36
CA LYS A 5 -16.34 16.34 8.22
C LYS A 5 -15.72 15.01 8.69
N MET A 6 -14.66 15.07 9.50
CA MET A 6 -13.96 13.85 9.98
C MET A 6 -14.84 13.00 10.88
N ARG A 7 -15.72 13.61 11.68
CA ARG A 7 -16.66 12.87 12.53
C ARG A 7 -17.66 12.07 11.69
N CYS A 8 -18.19 12.65 10.62
CA CYS A 8 -19.10 11.96 9.70
C CYS A 8 -18.41 10.82 8.94
N ILE A 9 -17.18 11.03 8.47
CA ILE A 9 -16.41 9.99 7.75
C ILE A 9 -16.18 8.77 8.66
N ARG A 10 -15.68 9.01 9.88
CA ARG A 10 -15.40 7.93 10.85
C ARG A 10 -16.66 7.15 11.27
N GLN A 11 -17.86 7.71 11.13
CA GLN A 11 -19.11 6.99 11.42
C GLN A 11 -19.52 6.02 10.31
N ARG A 12 -19.03 6.23 9.08
CA ARG A 12 -19.34 5.40 7.91
C ARG A 12 -18.36 4.24 7.74
N ILE A 13 -17.14 4.40 8.24
CA ILE A 13 -16.10 3.37 8.20
C ILE A 13 -16.40 2.27 9.23
N SER A 14 -16.35 1.02 8.76
CA SER A 14 -16.55 -0.16 9.60
C SER A 14 -15.39 -0.35 10.57
N ASP A 15 -15.69 -0.63 11.84
CA ASP A 15 -14.68 -1.09 12.82
C ASP A 15 -14.32 -2.58 12.68
N LYS A 16 -15.04 -3.30 11.83
CA LYS A 16 -14.86 -4.75 11.72
C LYS A 16 -13.55 -5.05 11.00
N PRO A 17 -12.74 -5.99 11.51
CA PRO A 17 -11.58 -6.50 10.79
C PRO A 17 -11.99 -7.05 9.43
N ARG A 18 -11.08 -6.94 8.46
CA ARG A 18 -11.19 -7.60 7.16
C ARG A 18 -11.28 -9.13 7.37
N THR A 19 -12.24 -9.78 6.72
CA THR A 19 -12.52 -11.23 6.93
C THR A 19 -12.26 -12.09 5.71
N ASP A 20 -11.96 -11.49 4.56
CA ASP A 20 -11.72 -12.17 3.28
C ASP A 20 -10.28 -12.67 3.10
N ILE A 21 -9.42 -12.49 4.11
CA ILE A 21 -7.99 -12.82 4.04
C ILE A 21 -7.53 -13.74 5.17
N GLU A 22 -6.49 -14.53 4.89
CA GLU A 22 -5.79 -15.30 5.91
C GLU A 22 -4.98 -14.35 6.82
N PRO A 23 -5.21 -14.36 8.14
CA PRO A 23 -4.53 -13.43 9.03
C PRO A 23 -3.12 -13.93 9.35
N THR A 24 -2.12 -13.42 8.62
CA THR A 24 -0.73 -13.46 9.08
C THR A 24 -0.53 -12.39 10.17
N PRO A 25 0.45 -12.54 11.09
CA PRO A 25 0.75 -11.50 12.07
C PRO A 25 1.06 -10.14 11.43
N LEU A 26 1.88 -10.14 10.36
CA LEU A 26 2.21 -8.93 9.61
C LEU A 26 0.96 -8.27 9.02
N LYS A 27 0.10 -9.07 8.38
CA LYS A 27 -1.13 -8.57 7.78
C LYS A 27 -2.06 -7.98 8.83
N ALA A 28 -2.21 -8.63 9.98
CA ALA A 28 -3.03 -8.10 11.08
C ALA A 28 -2.52 -6.74 11.60
N GLU A 29 -1.20 -6.55 11.69
CA GLU A 29 -0.61 -5.26 12.06
C GLU A 29 -0.84 -4.18 10.99
N ILE A 30 -0.68 -4.52 9.72
CA ILE A 30 -0.95 -3.62 8.59
C ILE A 30 -2.42 -3.20 8.57
N GLU A 31 -3.35 -4.15 8.71
CA GLU A 31 -4.80 -3.86 8.74
C GLU A 31 -5.17 -2.95 9.94
N ALA A 32 -4.47 -3.06 11.07
CA ALA A 32 -4.67 -2.17 12.22
C ALA A 32 -4.26 -0.71 11.95
N VAL A 33 -3.39 -0.47 10.96
CA VAL A 33 -3.04 0.88 10.49
C VAL A 33 -4.25 1.58 9.88
N PHE A 34 -5.11 0.85 9.16
CA PHE A 34 -6.30 1.40 8.50
C PHE A 34 -7.51 1.52 9.43
N SER A 35 -7.31 1.44 10.75
CA SER A 35 -8.37 1.69 11.72
C SER A 35 -8.99 3.07 11.54
N LYS A 36 -10.32 3.17 11.61
CA LYS A 36 -11.06 4.45 11.52
C LYS A 36 -10.56 5.53 12.48
N ARG A 37 -9.92 5.15 13.60
CA ARG A 37 -9.35 6.09 14.59
C ARG A 37 -8.16 6.88 14.01
N ASN A 38 -7.51 6.32 13.00
CA ASN A 38 -6.35 6.88 12.31
C ASN A 38 -6.74 7.74 11.10
N ILE A 39 -8.04 7.86 10.78
CA ILE A 39 -8.53 8.71 9.69
C ILE A 39 -8.56 10.16 10.16
N ASP A 40 -7.59 10.94 9.72
CA ASP A 40 -7.50 12.38 9.88
C ASP A 40 -7.50 13.09 8.51
N GLU A 41 -7.20 14.38 8.50
CA GLU A 41 -7.06 15.13 7.25
C GLU A 41 -5.98 14.48 6.38
N ASP A 42 -6.31 14.25 5.12
CA ASP A 42 -5.48 13.59 4.09
C ASP A 42 -4.93 12.19 4.44
N CYS A 43 -5.44 11.57 5.51
CA CYS A 43 -4.96 10.30 6.06
C CYS A 43 -3.47 10.35 6.48
N ASP A 44 -3.00 11.48 6.99
CA ASP A 44 -1.64 11.68 7.49
C ASP A 44 -1.23 10.72 8.60
N THR A 45 -2.13 10.35 9.51
CA THR A 45 -1.80 9.38 10.56
C THR A 45 -1.59 7.99 9.97
N ILE A 46 -2.39 7.57 8.99
CA ILE A 46 -2.17 6.32 8.24
C ILE A 46 -0.82 6.39 7.53
N ALA A 47 -0.52 7.49 6.83
CA ALA A 47 0.75 7.66 6.13
C ALA A 47 1.96 7.55 7.08
N ARG A 48 1.89 8.21 8.24
CA ARG A 48 2.95 8.13 9.27
C ARG A 48 3.16 6.72 9.80
N LEU A 49 2.06 5.97 9.98
CA LEU A 49 2.14 4.57 10.41
C LEU A 49 2.69 3.67 9.30
N LEU A 50 2.27 3.86 8.04
CA LEU A 50 2.82 3.13 6.90
C LEU A 50 4.31 3.42 6.66
N ALA A 51 4.81 4.58 7.09
CA ALA A 51 6.21 4.94 6.95
C ALA A 51 7.15 3.98 7.70
N THR A 52 6.70 3.33 8.78
CA THR A 52 7.51 2.31 9.46
C THR A 52 7.77 1.11 8.56
N TYR A 53 6.75 0.65 7.83
CA TYR A 53 6.88 -0.41 6.83
C TYR A 53 7.74 0.02 5.64
N ARG A 54 7.74 1.31 5.29
CA ARG A 54 8.63 1.83 4.24
C ARG A 54 10.09 1.70 4.64
N GLU A 55 10.41 2.07 5.88
CA GLU A 55 11.77 1.88 6.39
C GLU A 55 12.12 0.40 6.52
N ALA A 56 11.17 -0.46 6.93
CA ALA A 56 11.37 -1.92 6.94
C ALA A 56 11.69 -2.48 5.54
N VAL A 57 10.95 -2.08 4.50
CA VAL A 57 11.24 -2.45 3.10
C VAL A 57 12.66 -2.03 2.70
N ARG A 58 13.06 -0.80 3.03
CA ARG A 58 14.41 -0.29 2.72
C ARG A 58 15.50 -1.05 3.45
N GLU A 59 15.27 -1.36 4.73
CA GLU A 59 16.20 -2.13 5.55
C GLU A 59 16.34 -3.57 5.01
N SER A 60 15.23 -4.27 4.76
CA SER A 60 15.25 -5.62 4.18
C SER A 60 15.96 -5.63 2.82
N VAL A 61 15.72 -4.64 1.95
CA VAL A 61 16.47 -4.48 0.69
C VAL A 61 17.97 -4.31 0.93
N SER A 62 18.37 -3.45 1.88
CA SER A 62 19.79 -3.19 2.18
C SER A 62 20.52 -4.41 2.73
N GLN A 63 19.79 -5.29 3.42
CA GLN A 63 20.30 -6.54 4.00
C GLN A 63 20.25 -7.71 3.01
N GLY A 64 19.64 -7.53 1.84
CA GLY A 64 19.44 -8.61 0.85
C GLY A 64 18.25 -9.52 1.16
N ASN A 65 17.40 -9.16 2.13
CA ASN A 65 16.18 -9.88 2.52
C ASN A 65 15.02 -9.55 1.57
N TYR A 66 15.19 -9.86 0.28
CA TYR A 66 14.25 -9.45 -0.77
C TYR A 66 12.86 -10.06 -0.65
N ALA A 67 12.76 -11.33 -0.25
CA ALA A 67 11.48 -12.00 -0.05
C ALA A 67 10.61 -11.28 1.00
N GLU A 68 11.24 -10.79 2.07
CA GLU A 68 10.58 -10.02 3.12
C GLU A 68 10.16 -8.65 2.60
N ALA A 69 11.06 -7.93 1.92
CA ALA A 69 10.77 -6.62 1.34
C ALA A 69 9.57 -6.67 0.36
N VAL A 70 9.53 -7.69 -0.51
CA VAL A 70 8.41 -7.94 -1.42
C VAL A 70 7.13 -8.28 -0.66
N THR A 71 7.22 -9.06 0.42
CA THR A 71 6.04 -9.43 1.23
C THR A 71 5.42 -8.19 1.88
N ILE A 72 6.23 -7.35 2.54
CA ILE A 72 5.76 -6.12 3.19
C ILE A 72 5.12 -5.19 2.17
N LEU A 73 5.78 -4.95 1.02
CA LEU A 73 5.22 -4.10 -0.04
C LEU A 73 3.84 -4.62 -0.49
N LEU A 74 3.74 -5.89 -0.84
CA LEU A 74 2.49 -6.46 -1.37
C LEU A 74 1.36 -6.42 -0.34
N GLU A 75 1.63 -6.77 0.92
CA GLU A 75 0.61 -6.72 1.96
C GLU A 75 0.11 -5.30 2.23
N VAL A 76 1.00 -4.29 2.20
CA VAL A 76 0.63 -2.87 2.32
C VAL A 76 -0.20 -2.40 1.13
N LEU A 77 0.22 -2.69 -0.10
CA LEU A 77 -0.52 -2.27 -1.30
C LEU A 77 -1.91 -2.89 -1.37
N GLU A 78 -2.02 -4.17 -1.00
CA GLU A 78 -3.31 -4.86 -0.98
C GLU A 78 -4.26 -4.27 0.08
N SER A 79 -3.76 -3.99 1.29
CA SER A 79 -4.57 -3.33 2.33
C SER A 79 -4.96 -1.90 1.93
N LEU A 80 -4.03 -1.16 1.32
CA LEU A 80 -4.30 0.19 0.84
C LEU A 80 -5.42 0.19 -0.23
N ALA A 81 -5.32 -0.67 -1.24
CA ALA A 81 -6.32 -0.81 -2.28
C ALA A 81 -7.69 -1.19 -1.70
N TYR A 82 -7.71 -2.16 -0.78
CA TYR A 82 -8.94 -2.59 -0.11
C TYR A 82 -9.61 -1.43 0.63
N HIS A 83 -8.89 -0.78 1.55
CA HIS A 83 -9.46 0.28 2.38
C HIS A 83 -9.79 1.54 1.57
N PHE A 84 -9.05 1.82 0.50
CA PHE A 84 -9.35 2.95 -0.37
C PHE A 84 -10.78 2.89 -0.92
N VAL A 85 -11.22 1.72 -1.38
CA VAL A 85 -12.59 1.50 -1.89
C VAL A 85 -13.55 1.22 -0.74
N LYS A 86 -13.21 0.27 0.14
CA LYS A 86 -14.13 -0.27 1.15
C LYS A 86 -14.56 0.78 2.16
N ASP A 87 -13.64 1.66 2.55
CA ASP A 87 -13.88 2.75 3.50
C ASP A 87 -14.21 4.07 2.78
N GLU A 88 -14.46 3.99 1.46
CA GLU A 88 -14.86 5.09 0.60
C GLU A 88 -13.89 6.29 0.65
N HIS A 89 -12.58 6.04 0.79
CA HIS A 89 -11.59 7.12 0.83
C HIS A 89 -11.67 8.02 -0.41
N TYR A 90 -12.01 7.45 -1.57
CA TYR A 90 -12.24 8.19 -2.82
C TYR A 90 -13.30 9.30 -2.70
N ASN A 91 -14.29 9.19 -1.80
CA ASN A 91 -15.31 10.21 -1.59
C ASN A 91 -14.81 11.43 -0.81
N TYR A 92 -13.66 11.32 -0.12
CA TYR A 92 -13.24 12.30 0.89
C TYR A 92 -11.89 12.95 0.62
N PHE A 93 -11.03 12.29 -0.15
CA PHE A 93 -9.62 12.62 -0.37
C PHE A 93 -9.31 12.72 -1.88
N ASN A 94 -9.90 13.72 -2.55
CA ASN A 94 -9.82 13.89 -4.01
C ASN A 94 -8.64 14.76 -4.47
N ASP A 95 -8.04 15.52 -3.57
CA ASP A 95 -6.90 16.41 -3.79
C ASP A 95 -5.61 15.82 -3.22
N MET A 96 -5.66 15.23 -2.04
CA MET A 96 -4.49 14.63 -1.39
C MET A 96 -4.83 13.34 -0.62
N TYR A 97 -4.07 12.28 -0.90
CA TYR A 97 -4.16 11.01 -0.18
C TYR A 97 -2.75 10.57 0.25
N SER A 98 -2.33 11.01 1.44
CA SER A 98 -0.97 10.84 1.96
C SER A 98 -0.42 9.39 1.97
N PRO A 99 -1.23 8.35 2.25
CA PRO A 99 -0.76 6.96 2.22
C PRO A 99 -0.15 6.51 0.88
N ASP A 100 -0.62 7.07 -0.24
CA ASP A 100 -0.16 6.68 -1.57
C ASP A 100 1.31 7.07 -1.79
N TYR A 101 1.72 8.27 -1.36
CA TYR A 101 3.11 8.73 -1.45
C TYR A 101 4.09 7.85 -0.65
N VAL A 102 3.63 7.26 0.46
CA VAL A 102 4.45 6.33 1.25
C VAL A 102 4.70 5.04 0.47
N CYS A 103 3.65 4.51 -0.18
CA CYS A 103 3.72 3.32 -1.01
C CYS A 103 4.60 3.53 -2.25
N GLN A 104 4.59 4.74 -2.84
CA GLN A 104 5.51 5.11 -3.92
C GLN A 104 6.98 4.95 -3.48
N GLY A 105 7.32 5.40 -2.27
CA GLY A 105 8.67 5.25 -1.72
C GLY A 105 9.09 3.80 -1.48
N MET A 106 8.14 2.92 -1.14
CA MET A 106 8.41 1.47 -1.03
C MET A 106 8.68 0.86 -2.41
N MET A 107 7.84 1.17 -3.39
CA MET A 107 7.99 0.69 -4.77
C MET A 107 9.29 1.17 -5.40
N GLU A 108 9.69 2.42 -5.16
CA GLU A 108 10.96 2.97 -5.63
C GLU A 108 12.16 2.18 -5.08
N ALA A 109 12.15 1.80 -3.81
CA ALA A 109 13.22 0.99 -3.21
C ALA A 109 13.36 -0.37 -3.90
N ILE A 110 12.23 -1.03 -4.19
CA ILE A 110 12.22 -2.30 -4.92
C ILE A 110 12.68 -2.15 -6.37
N ILE A 111 12.20 -1.14 -7.09
CA ILE A 111 12.64 -0.84 -8.47
C ILE A 111 14.15 -0.59 -8.52
N ASN A 112 14.69 0.16 -7.56
CA ASN A 112 16.13 0.42 -7.49
C ASN A 112 16.93 -0.87 -7.23
N ALA A 113 16.43 -1.76 -6.38
CA ALA A 113 17.03 -3.08 -6.16
C ALA A 113 17.04 -3.95 -7.44
N ILE A 114 15.96 -3.90 -8.24
CA ILE A 114 15.87 -4.59 -9.52
C ILE A 114 16.87 -4.01 -10.53
N LYS A 115 16.94 -2.68 -10.66
CA LYS A 115 17.91 -2.00 -11.54
C LYS A 115 19.36 -2.33 -11.16
N GLY A 116 19.63 -2.49 -9.86
CA GLY A 116 20.92 -2.96 -9.35
C GLY A 116 21.22 -4.44 -9.60
N ARG A 117 20.28 -5.21 -10.20
CA ARG A 117 20.34 -6.67 -10.41
C ARG A 117 20.51 -7.47 -9.11
N ASN A 118 20.04 -6.93 -8.00
CA ASN A 118 20.18 -7.59 -6.71
C ASN A 118 18.96 -8.45 -6.33
N LEU A 119 17.79 -8.20 -6.94
CA LEU A 119 16.55 -8.93 -6.65
C LEU A 119 16.58 -10.36 -7.27
N PRO A 120 16.41 -11.43 -6.48
CA PRO A 120 16.34 -12.80 -6.99
C PRO A 120 15.16 -13.00 -7.95
N ALA A 121 15.35 -13.84 -8.97
CA ALA A 121 14.34 -14.08 -10.01
C ALA A 121 13.01 -14.62 -9.46
N LYS A 122 13.06 -15.45 -8.42
CA LYS A 122 11.86 -15.98 -7.74
C LYS A 122 11.03 -14.86 -7.11
N ASP A 123 11.68 -13.94 -6.40
CA ASP A 123 11.01 -12.82 -5.73
C ASP A 123 10.49 -11.80 -6.74
N LEU A 124 11.23 -11.58 -7.84
CA LEU A 124 10.76 -10.78 -8.98
C LEU A 124 9.51 -11.37 -9.64
N GLN A 125 9.46 -12.70 -9.84
CA GLN A 125 8.31 -13.36 -10.43
C GLN A 125 7.08 -13.24 -9.51
N ARG A 126 7.25 -13.49 -8.21
CA ARG A 126 6.17 -13.30 -7.23
C ARG A 126 5.66 -11.86 -7.23
N LEU A 127 6.56 -10.88 -7.21
CA LEU A 127 6.20 -9.47 -7.27
C LEU A 127 5.35 -9.17 -8.52
N ARG A 128 5.76 -9.66 -9.70
CA ARG A 128 4.99 -9.51 -10.94
C ARG A 128 3.59 -10.09 -10.83
N ASP A 129 3.50 -11.33 -10.39
CA ASP A 129 2.24 -12.07 -10.34
C ASP A 129 1.24 -11.41 -9.38
N ASP A 130 1.71 -10.94 -8.23
CA ASP A 130 0.83 -10.33 -7.22
C ASP A 130 0.50 -8.86 -7.55
N LEU A 131 1.42 -8.09 -8.13
CA LEU A 131 1.10 -6.75 -8.63
C LEU A 131 0.13 -6.81 -9.81
N GLU A 132 0.22 -7.82 -10.67
CA GLU A 132 -0.73 -8.02 -11.77
C GLU A 132 -2.15 -8.23 -11.24
N LYS A 133 -2.34 -9.03 -10.19
CA LYS A 133 -3.65 -9.18 -9.54
C LYS A 133 -4.19 -7.85 -9.02
N LEU A 134 -3.34 -7.03 -8.41
CA LEU A 134 -3.74 -5.72 -7.86
C LEU A 134 -4.19 -4.74 -8.96
N LYS A 135 -3.67 -4.85 -10.18
CA LYS A 135 -4.12 -3.99 -11.29
C LYS A 135 -5.57 -4.23 -11.68
N HIS A 136 -6.11 -5.42 -11.45
CA HIS A 136 -7.51 -5.77 -11.76
C HIS A 136 -8.45 -5.50 -10.56
N THR A 137 -8.02 -4.70 -9.59
CA THR A 137 -8.88 -4.26 -8.49
C THR A 137 -9.60 -2.96 -8.85
N GLU A 138 -10.82 -2.77 -8.35
CA GLU A 138 -11.60 -1.54 -8.51
C GLU A 138 -10.77 -0.30 -8.12
N ALA A 139 -10.00 -0.39 -7.04
CA ALA A 139 -9.14 0.70 -6.58
C ALA A 139 -8.18 1.20 -7.66
N TYR A 140 -7.60 0.29 -8.45
CA TYR A 140 -6.66 0.66 -9.50
C TYR A 140 -7.36 1.00 -10.81
N GLU A 141 -8.32 0.20 -11.25
CA GLU A 141 -8.99 0.41 -12.55
C GLU A 141 -9.77 1.72 -12.59
N ASP A 142 -10.52 2.02 -11.53
CA ASP A 142 -11.43 3.17 -11.51
C ASP A 142 -10.78 4.43 -10.94
N TYR A 143 -9.77 4.27 -10.06
CA TYR A 143 -9.17 5.39 -9.32
C TYR A 143 -7.64 5.51 -9.45
N GLY A 144 -6.95 4.51 -10.02
CA GLY A 144 -5.49 4.53 -10.16
C GLY A 144 -4.72 4.38 -8.85
N VAL A 145 -5.36 3.86 -7.78
CA VAL A 145 -4.75 3.69 -6.46
C VAL A 145 -4.47 2.20 -6.18
N PRO A 146 -3.28 1.85 -5.66
CA PRO A 146 -2.14 2.72 -5.39
C PRO A 146 -1.35 3.11 -6.64
N TYR A 147 -0.87 4.35 -6.69
CA TYR A 147 -0.06 4.87 -7.81
C TYR A 147 1.27 4.11 -7.96
N ALA A 148 1.72 3.41 -6.91
CA ALA A 148 2.83 2.47 -6.96
C ALA A 148 2.69 1.44 -8.11
N LEU A 149 1.47 1.03 -8.47
CA LEU A 149 1.22 0.15 -9.61
C LEU A 149 1.53 0.83 -10.95
N ASN A 150 1.16 2.10 -11.11
CA ASN A 150 1.51 2.86 -12.31
C ASN A 150 3.03 3.09 -12.43
N MET A 151 3.73 3.30 -11.30
CA MET A 151 5.20 3.34 -11.27
C MET A 151 5.79 2.02 -11.79
N TRP A 152 5.25 0.89 -11.32
CA TRP A 152 5.65 -0.44 -11.77
C TRP A 152 5.41 -0.64 -13.28
N GLU A 153 4.24 -0.27 -13.80
CA GLU A 153 3.94 -0.39 -15.23
C GLU A 153 4.85 0.47 -16.12
N LYS A 154 5.19 1.69 -15.66
CA LYS A 154 6.17 2.54 -16.33
C LYS A 154 7.54 1.88 -16.35
N PHE A 155 7.96 1.29 -15.24
CA PHE A 155 9.22 0.56 -15.14
C PHE A 155 9.27 -0.66 -16.07
N GLU A 156 8.20 -1.47 -16.12
CA GLU A 156 8.15 -2.64 -17.00
C GLU A 156 8.20 -2.27 -18.48
N ARG A 157 7.53 -1.18 -18.88
CA ARG A 157 7.58 -0.69 -20.27
C ARG A 157 8.97 -0.21 -20.69
N GLN A 158 9.73 0.38 -19.77
CA GLN A 158 11.10 0.86 -20.03
C GLN A 158 12.15 -0.27 -20.01
N SER A 159 11.80 -1.42 -19.44
CA SER A 159 12.70 -2.56 -19.27
C SER A 159 12.51 -3.65 -20.35
N LYS A 160 11.58 -3.44 -21.29
CA LYS A 160 11.36 -4.26 -22.49
C LYS A 160 12.13 -3.69 -23.66
#